data_AF-A0A498L445-F1
#
_entry.id   AF-A0A498L445-F1
#
_cell.length_a   1.000
_cell.length_b   1.000
_cell.length_c   1.000
_cell.angle_alpha   90.00
_cell.angle_beta   90.00
_cell.angle_gamma   90.00
#
_symmetry.space_group_name_H-M   'P 1'
#
loop_
_entity.id
_entity.type
_entity.pdbx_description
1 polymer ?
#
loop_
_entity_poly.entity_id
_entity_poly.type
_entity_poly.pdbx_seq_one_letter_code
_entity_poly.pdbx_strand_id
1 'polypeptide(L)'
;METHLRGDATEATVIAELKRRAIPVSKPVGDNERYDILVETPENRILRVQIKTGRLTDGKIDFHTRSQHTNSAGNSYEKYEGDVDYFFVYTPELETIHVVGEREFDSSMKLRVEEPEQVHHTINWAEEYEFDGRWPPQPDDCNHKMRDQIVDTVAAELKGQELSVARSLNLDECDLLVEPDDGQFQRITVTPGWLRDGCVTFDPDSTDRERIDWFVVYAAEIETCYLVSSEEFDRSISLRVDDDVQNRPQINWAEEYELASRVDHLI
;
A
#
# COMPACT_ATOMS: atom_id res chain seq x y z
N MET A 1 -2.61 -18.97 -27.82
CA MET A 1 -2.24 -17.57 -28.09
C MET A 1 -0.84 -17.37 -27.54
N GLU A 2 0.08 -16.77 -28.31
CA GLU A 2 1.41 -16.42 -27.80
C GLU A 2 1.28 -15.41 -26.65
N THR A 3 2.21 -15.43 -25.70
CA THR A 3 2.14 -14.62 -24.47
C THR A 3 2.11 -13.12 -24.74
N HIS A 4 2.85 -12.64 -25.75
CA HIS A 4 2.85 -11.22 -26.13
C HIS A 4 1.49 -10.78 -26.69
N LEU A 5 0.89 -11.56 -27.59
CA LEU A 5 -0.43 -11.26 -28.16
C LEU A 5 -1.54 -11.20 -27.08
N ARG A 6 -1.41 -11.98 -26.00
CA ARG A 6 -2.33 -11.93 -24.85
C ARG A 6 -2.16 -10.62 -24.06
N GLY A 7 -0.92 -10.15 -23.91
CA GLY A 7 -0.61 -8.86 -23.30
C GLY A 7 -1.23 -7.72 -24.09
N ASP A 8 -0.96 -7.64 -25.40
CA ASP A 8 -1.49 -6.60 -26.29
C ASP A 8 -3.02 -6.52 -26.26
N ALA A 9 -3.68 -7.69 -26.31
CA ALA A 9 -5.14 -7.77 -26.22
C ALA A 9 -5.66 -7.29 -24.86
N THR A 10 -4.92 -7.56 -23.78
CA THR A 10 -5.26 -7.11 -22.44
C THR A 10 -5.14 -5.60 -22.31
N GLU A 11 -4.02 -5.02 -22.77
CA GLU A 11 -3.83 -3.56 -22.80
C GLU A 11 -4.95 -2.86 -23.58
N ALA A 12 -5.25 -3.34 -24.79
CA ALA A 12 -6.29 -2.77 -25.62
C ALA A 12 -7.68 -2.84 -24.95
N THR A 13 -7.96 -3.94 -24.25
CA THR A 13 -9.23 -4.13 -23.53
C THR A 13 -9.34 -3.13 -22.36
N VAL A 14 -8.32 -3.03 -21.52
CA VAL A 14 -8.30 -2.08 -20.39
C VAL A 14 -8.44 -0.65 -20.89
N ILE A 15 -7.67 -0.25 -21.90
CA ILE A 15 -7.77 1.10 -22.49
C ILE A 15 -9.19 1.36 -23.02
N ALA A 16 -9.81 0.38 -23.69
CA ALA A 16 -11.18 0.51 -24.17
C ALA A 16 -12.19 0.71 -23.03
N GLU A 17 -12.07 -0.05 -21.94
CA GLU A 17 -12.95 0.13 -20.77
C GLU A 17 -12.77 1.51 -20.12
N LEU A 18 -11.54 1.98 -19.96
CA LEU A 18 -11.26 3.32 -19.44
C LEU A 18 -11.87 4.40 -20.33
N LYS A 19 -11.75 4.25 -21.66
CA LYS A 19 -12.38 5.17 -22.62
C LYS A 19 -13.90 5.15 -22.57
N ARG A 20 -14.53 3.99 -22.37
CA ARG A 20 -15.99 3.90 -22.19
C ARG A 20 -16.47 4.64 -20.96
N ARG A 21 -15.65 4.67 -19.90
CA ARG A 21 -15.88 5.43 -18.66
C ARG A 21 -15.48 6.92 -18.78
N ALA A 22 -15.11 7.39 -19.97
CA ALA A 22 -14.63 8.75 -20.23
C ALA A 22 -13.36 9.16 -19.43
N ILE A 23 -12.56 8.18 -19.01
CA ILE A 23 -11.30 8.42 -18.30
C ILE A 23 -10.21 8.79 -19.32
N PRO A 24 -9.50 9.92 -19.15
CA PRO A 24 -8.38 10.28 -20.02
C PRO A 24 -7.23 9.29 -19.86
N VAL A 25 -6.67 8.88 -21.00
CA VAL A 25 -5.58 7.90 -21.09
C VAL A 25 -4.58 8.39 -22.14
N SER A 26 -3.29 8.34 -21.80
CA SER A 26 -2.17 8.58 -22.71
C SER A 26 -1.26 7.37 -22.76
N LYS A 27 -0.77 6.99 -23.95
CA LYS A 27 0.19 5.88 -24.13
C LYS A 27 1.58 6.45 -24.44
N PRO A 28 2.67 5.95 -23.82
CA PRO A 28 4.02 6.36 -24.19
C PRO A 28 4.33 5.97 -25.65
N VAL A 29 5.29 6.67 -26.25
CA VAL A 29 5.77 6.36 -27.59
C VAL A 29 6.99 5.44 -27.48
N GLY A 30 6.78 4.14 -27.75
CA GLY A 30 7.81 3.10 -27.67
C GLY A 30 7.61 2.15 -26.49
N ASP A 31 8.46 1.11 -26.42
CA ASP A 31 8.25 -0.05 -25.53
C ASP A 31 9.30 -0.12 -24.39
N ASN A 32 9.99 0.99 -24.12
CA ASN A 32 11.05 1.05 -23.10
C ASN A 32 10.57 1.56 -21.74
N GLU A 33 9.33 2.04 -21.65
CA GLU A 33 8.77 2.54 -20.40
C GLU A 33 8.32 1.41 -19.50
N ARG A 34 8.43 1.62 -18.19
CA ARG A 34 8.00 0.64 -17.17
C ARG A 34 6.49 0.63 -16.94
N TYR A 35 5.76 1.57 -17.53
CA TYR A 35 4.30 1.67 -17.46
C TYR A 35 3.71 1.56 -18.88
N ASP A 36 2.50 1.05 -18.98
CA ASP A 36 1.83 0.88 -20.28
C ASP A 36 1.00 2.11 -20.65
N ILE A 37 0.44 2.80 -19.64
CA ILE A 37 -0.39 4.00 -19.83
C ILE A 37 -0.22 5.02 -18.71
N LEU A 38 -0.55 6.27 -19.01
CA LEU A 38 -0.85 7.31 -18.03
C LEU A 38 -2.36 7.51 -17.97
N VAL A 39 -2.90 7.63 -16.75
CA VAL A 39 -4.34 7.86 -16.52
C VAL A 39 -4.52 9.14 -15.72
N GLU A 40 -5.48 9.98 -16.11
CA GLU A 40 -5.83 11.19 -15.38
C GLU A 40 -7.06 10.93 -14.50
N THR A 41 -6.92 11.19 -13.20
CA THR A 41 -8.02 11.12 -12.22
C THR A 41 -8.92 12.36 -12.29
N PRO A 42 -10.16 12.30 -11.75
CA PRO A 42 -11.02 13.47 -11.63
C PRO A 42 -10.38 14.64 -10.86
N GLU A 43 -9.44 14.35 -9.96
CA GLU A 43 -8.67 15.31 -9.18
C GLU A 43 -7.45 15.88 -9.94
N ASN A 44 -7.30 15.57 -11.23
CA ASN A 44 -6.19 15.96 -12.12
C ASN A 44 -4.83 15.37 -11.72
N ARG A 45 -4.79 14.29 -10.92
CA ARG A 45 -3.58 13.50 -10.70
C ARG A 45 -3.30 12.63 -11.92
N ILE A 46 -2.06 12.56 -12.34
CA ILE A 46 -1.59 11.66 -13.41
C ILE A 46 -0.98 10.43 -12.77
N LEU A 47 -1.51 9.26 -13.10
CA LEU A 47 -1.08 7.97 -12.59
C LEU A 47 -0.33 7.19 -13.67
N ARG A 48 0.86 6.70 -13.37
CA ARG A 48 1.60 5.72 -14.16
C ARG A 48 1.04 4.34 -13.87
N VAL A 49 0.45 3.71 -14.89
CA VAL A 49 -0.24 2.43 -14.73
C VAL A 49 0.42 1.37 -15.60
N GLN A 50 0.77 0.26 -14.96
CA GLN A 50 1.13 -0.97 -15.64
C GLN A 50 -0.10 -1.87 -15.73
N ILE A 51 -0.40 -2.37 -16.92
CA ILE A 51 -1.47 -3.31 -17.18
C ILE A 51 -0.89 -4.73 -17.10
N LYS A 52 -1.60 -5.63 -16.41
CA LYS A 52 -1.25 -7.05 -16.32
C LYS A 52 -2.45 -7.92 -16.64
N THR A 53 -2.18 -9.09 -17.19
CA THR A 53 -3.18 -10.14 -17.34
C THR A 53 -3.21 -11.03 -16.10
N GLY A 54 -4.33 -11.05 -15.39
CA GLY A 54 -4.62 -12.00 -14.33
C GLY A 54 -4.98 -13.37 -14.88
N ARG A 55 -4.71 -14.42 -14.11
CA ARG A 55 -5.11 -15.80 -14.40
C ARG A 55 -5.96 -16.35 -13.25
N LEU A 56 -7.19 -16.73 -13.52
CA LEU A 56 -8.03 -17.40 -12.54
C LEU A 56 -7.60 -18.87 -12.38
N THR A 57 -7.14 -19.25 -11.18
CA THR A 57 -6.74 -20.61 -10.81
C THR A 57 -7.16 -20.88 -9.36
N ASP A 58 -7.85 -21.99 -9.09
CA ASP A 58 -8.29 -22.41 -7.75
C ASP A 58 -9.00 -21.31 -6.93
N GLY A 59 -9.95 -20.60 -7.56
CA GLY A 59 -10.71 -19.53 -6.94
C GLY A 59 -9.88 -18.28 -6.60
N LYS A 60 -8.70 -18.12 -7.22
CA LYS A 60 -7.79 -16.99 -7.03
C LYS A 60 -7.36 -16.41 -8.37
N ILE A 61 -7.17 -15.10 -8.43
CA ILE A 61 -6.53 -14.40 -9.54
C ILE A 61 -5.05 -14.31 -9.22
N ASP A 62 -4.24 -14.98 -10.03
CA ASP A 62 -2.78 -14.94 -9.98
C ASP A 62 -2.25 -13.97 -11.05
N PHE A 63 -1.39 -13.04 -10.64
CA PHE A 63 -0.64 -12.17 -11.54
C PHE A 63 0.78 -11.96 -11.01
N HIS A 64 1.72 -11.78 -11.94
CA HIS A 64 3.11 -11.51 -11.59
C HIS A 64 3.39 -10.01 -11.71
N THR A 65 3.97 -9.46 -10.65
CA THR A 65 4.29 -8.04 -10.53
C THR A 65 5.78 -7.75 -10.71
N ARG A 66 6.54 -8.71 -11.24
CA ARG A 66 7.94 -8.51 -11.62
C ARG A 66 8.03 -8.13 -13.09
N SER A 67 8.79 -7.09 -13.40
CA SER A 67 9.23 -6.86 -14.77
C SER A 67 10.28 -7.92 -15.12
N GLN A 68 10.10 -8.61 -16.25
CA GLN A 68 11.13 -9.46 -16.82
C GLN A 68 11.72 -8.71 -18.01
N HIS A 69 12.97 -8.26 -17.88
CA HIS A 69 13.72 -7.76 -19.02
C HIS A 69 14.69 -8.84 -19.47
N THR A 70 14.52 -9.32 -20.71
CA THR A 70 15.53 -10.15 -21.37
C THR A 70 16.50 -9.21 -22.06
N ASN A 71 17.72 -9.09 -21.53
CA ASN A 71 18.82 -8.44 -22.23
C ASN A 71 19.68 -9.51 -22.92
N SER A 72 20.62 -9.08 -23.78
CA SER A 72 21.52 -9.98 -24.51
C SER A 72 22.45 -10.82 -23.61
N ALA A 73 22.44 -10.61 -22.28
CA ALA A 73 23.23 -11.33 -21.28
C ALA A 73 22.38 -12.22 -20.34
N GLY A 74 21.04 -12.20 -20.44
CA GLY A 74 20.15 -13.03 -19.63
C GLY A 74 18.82 -12.34 -19.26
N ASN A 75 18.05 -12.99 -18.38
CA ASN A 75 16.84 -12.42 -17.81
C ASN A 75 17.18 -11.65 -16.53
N SER A 76 16.93 -10.34 -16.47
CA SER A 76 16.93 -9.57 -15.24
C SER A 76 15.50 -9.43 -14.70
N TYR A 77 15.36 -9.62 -13.40
CA TYR A 77 14.13 -9.38 -12.65
C TYR A 77 14.36 -8.11 -11.85
N GLU A 78 13.63 -7.05 -12.16
CA GLU A 78 13.71 -5.80 -11.41
C GLU A 78 12.36 -5.52 -10.76
N LYS A 79 12.41 -5.16 -9.47
CA LYS A 79 11.26 -4.65 -8.73
C LYS A 79 10.91 -3.27 -9.31
N TYR A 80 9.63 -2.93 -9.28
CA TYR A 80 9.21 -1.57 -9.53
C TYR A 80 9.52 -0.79 -8.24
N GLU A 81 10.44 0.18 -8.31
CA GLU A 81 10.80 1.06 -7.18
C GLU A 81 10.41 2.50 -7.56
N GLY A 82 9.11 2.79 -7.55
CA GLY A 82 8.57 4.10 -7.91
C GLY A 82 8.45 4.33 -9.41
N ASP A 83 8.51 3.27 -10.22
CA ASP A 83 8.39 3.32 -11.68
C ASP A 83 6.93 3.34 -12.16
N VAL A 84 6.02 2.80 -11.34
CA VAL A 84 4.58 2.70 -11.59
C VAL A 84 3.84 3.06 -10.31
N ASP A 85 2.68 3.69 -10.42
CA ASP A 85 1.86 4.03 -9.24
C ASP A 85 0.87 2.89 -8.96
N TYR A 86 0.27 2.31 -10.01
CA TYR A 86 -0.71 1.23 -9.91
C TYR A 86 -0.55 0.15 -10.98
N PHE A 87 -1.03 -1.04 -10.64
CA PHE A 87 -1.24 -2.16 -11.55
C PHE A 87 -2.73 -2.32 -11.84
N PHE A 88 -3.09 -2.31 -13.12
CA PHE A 88 -4.44 -2.67 -13.57
C PHE A 88 -4.42 -4.11 -14.05
N VAL A 89 -4.97 -5.01 -13.24
CA VAL A 89 -4.98 -6.45 -13.49
C VAL A 89 -6.31 -6.84 -14.11
N TYR A 90 -6.31 -7.08 -15.42
CA TYR A 90 -7.47 -7.58 -16.13
C TYR A 90 -7.49 -9.11 -16.13
N THR A 91 -8.60 -9.70 -15.70
CA THR A 91 -8.80 -11.16 -15.70
C THR A 91 -9.82 -11.53 -16.77
N PRO A 92 -9.39 -12.03 -17.94
CA PRO A 92 -10.30 -12.32 -19.05
C PRO A 92 -11.42 -13.29 -18.71
N GLU A 93 -11.17 -14.24 -17.81
CA GLU A 93 -12.13 -15.25 -17.38
C GLU A 93 -13.31 -14.66 -16.59
N LEU A 94 -13.11 -13.51 -15.95
CA LEU A 94 -14.11 -12.80 -15.15
C LEU A 94 -14.58 -11.49 -15.82
N GLU A 95 -13.87 -11.02 -16.85
CA GLU A 95 -14.06 -9.71 -17.50
C GLU A 95 -13.95 -8.52 -16.52
N THR A 96 -13.22 -8.70 -15.41
CA THR A 96 -13.03 -7.71 -14.35
C THR A 96 -11.63 -7.08 -14.41
N ILE A 97 -11.56 -5.79 -14.07
CA ILE A 97 -10.32 -5.05 -13.83
C ILE A 97 -10.15 -4.87 -12.33
N HIS A 98 -8.96 -5.17 -11.81
CA HIS A 98 -8.58 -4.90 -10.43
C HIS A 98 -7.47 -3.85 -10.36
N VAL A 99 -7.53 -2.95 -9.38
CA VAL A 99 -6.59 -1.84 -9.18
C VAL A 99 -5.75 -2.14 -7.93
N VAL A 100 -4.44 -2.29 -8.12
CA VAL A 100 -3.50 -2.65 -7.05
C VAL A 100 -2.38 -1.61 -6.98
N GLY A 101 -2.14 -1.00 -5.82
CA GLY A 101 -1.04 -0.07 -5.62
C GLY A 101 0.32 -0.77 -5.67
N GLU A 102 1.36 -0.08 -6.15
CA GLU A 102 2.73 -0.62 -6.21
C GLU A 102 3.24 -1.14 -4.86
N ARG A 103 2.82 -0.47 -3.77
CA ARG A 103 3.28 -0.76 -2.40
C ARG A 103 2.46 -1.83 -1.67
N GLU A 104 1.41 -2.37 -2.28
CA GLU A 104 0.53 -3.37 -1.65
C GLU A 104 1.09 -4.81 -1.67
N PHE A 105 2.22 -5.05 -2.33
CA PHE A 105 2.83 -6.37 -2.41
C PHE A 105 4.36 -6.28 -2.58
N ASP A 106 5.12 -7.30 -2.14
CA ASP A 106 6.58 -7.33 -2.29
C ASP A 106 7.05 -7.97 -3.61
N SER A 107 6.46 -9.10 -4.01
CA SER A 107 6.91 -9.79 -5.23
C SER A 107 5.88 -10.62 -5.99
N SER A 108 4.74 -10.91 -5.35
CA SER A 108 3.55 -11.50 -5.96
C SER A 108 2.35 -11.23 -5.07
N MET A 109 1.18 -11.12 -5.67
CA MET A 109 -0.08 -11.00 -4.96
C MET A 109 -1.10 -11.95 -5.59
N LYS A 110 -2.03 -12.46 -4.77
CA LYS A 110 -3.16 -13.27 -5.23
C LYS A 110 -4.43 -12.63 -4.71
N LEU A 111 -5.41 -12.45 -5.59
CA LEU A 111 -6.73 -11.95 -5.20
C LEU A 111 -7.71 -13.12 -5.11
N ARG A 112 -8.38 -13.30 -3.98
CA ARG A 112 -9.30 -14.40 -3.74
C ARG A 112 -10.70 -14.06 -4.23
N VAL A 113 -11.27 -14.93 -5.04
CA VAL A 113 -12.63 -14.80 -5.57
C VAL A 113 -13.60 -15.73 -4.81
N GLU A 114 -13.14 -16.94 -4.47
CA GLU A 114 -13.98 -17.96 -3.82
C GLU A 114 -13.67 -18.08 -2.32
N GLU A 115 -14.66 -18.43 -1.51
CA GLU A 115 -14.45 -18.65 -0.07
C GLU A 115 -13.43 -19.79 0.16
N PRO A 116 -12.41 -19.57 1.01
CA PRO A 116 -11.47 -20.61 1.41
C PRO A 116 -12.08 -21.55 2.44
N GLU A 117 -11.48 -22.73 2.63
CA GLU A 117 -11.84 -23.63 3.74
C GLU A 117 -11.61 -22.98 5.13
N GLN A 118 -10.66 -22.04 5.21
CA GLN A 118 -10.37 -21.25 6.40
C GLN A 118 -10.14 -19.79 6.00
N VAL A 119 -10.91 -18.88 6.59
CA VAL A 119 -10.79 -17.44 6.36
C VAL A 119 -9.72 -16.88 7.29
N HIS A 120 -8.76 -16.16 6.73
CA HIS A 120 -7.73 -15.41 7.45
C HIS A 120 -7.76 -13.94 7.03
N HIS A 121 -7.37 -13.04 7.93
CA HIS A 121 -7.34 -11.58 7.67
C HIS A 121 -6.31 -11.18 6.60
N THR A 122 -5.34 -12.03 6.29
CA THR A 122 -4.30 -11.81 5.26
C THR A 122 -4.78 -12.10 3.83
N ILE A 123 -6.04 -12.48 3.65
CA ILE A 123 -6.61 -12.75 2.34
C ILE A 123 -6.92 -11.43 1.63
N ASN A 124 -6.30 -11.20 0.49
CA ASN A 124 -6.69 -10.12 -0.41
C ASN A 124 -7.93 -10.56 -1.18
N TRP A 125 -9.11 -10.06 -0.83
CA TRP A 125 -10.34 -10.39 -1.53
C TRP A 125 -10.44 -9.64 -2.85
N ALA A 126 -10.76 -10.32 -3.95
CA ALA A 126 -10.84 -9.72 -5.28
C ALA A 126 -11.82 -8.55 -5.33
N GLU A 127 -12.97 -8.68 -4.65
CA GLU A 127 -13.96 -7.60 -4.53
C GLU A 127 -13.40 -6.29 -3.97
N GLU A 128 -12.41 -6.36 -3.06
CA GLU A 128 -11.80 -5.18 -2.43
C GLU A 128 -10.85 -4.44 -3.37
N TYR A 129 -10.50 -5.06 -4.50
CA TYR A 129 -9.59 -4.52 -5.51
C TYR A 129 -10.30 -4.20 -6.83
N GLU A 130 -11.62 -4.43 -6.95
CA GLU A 130 -12.35 -4.15 -8.18
C GLU A 130 -12.27 -2.67 -8.57
N PHE A 131 -12.12 -2.44 -9.87
CA PHE A 131 -11.93 -1.10 -10.42
C PHE A 131 -13.00 -0.10 -9.98
N ASP A 132 -14.28 -0.49 -10.03
CA ASP A 132 -15.38 0.43 -9.69
C ASP A 132 -15.43 0.76 -8.19
N GLY A 133 -14.84 -0.08 -7.33
CA GLY A 133 -14.71 0.18 -5.89
C GLY A 133 -13.50 1.04 -5.51
N ARG A 134 -12.45 1.04 -6.34
CA ARG A 134 -11.19 1.77 -6.09
C ARG A 134 -10.96 2.99 -6.99
N TRP A 135 -11.84 3.27 -7.93
CA TRP A 135 -11.66 4.41 -8.82
C TRP A 135 -12.31 5.69 -8.28
N PRO A 136 -11.58 6.83 -8.20
CA PRO A 136 -10.16 7.02 -8.49
C PRO A 136 -9.26 6.57 -7.33
N PRO A 137 -8.09 5.96 -7.63
CA PRO A 137 -7.26 5.41 -6.57
C PRO A 137 -6.45 6.50 -5.85
N GLN A 138 -6.35 6.39 -4.53
CA GLN A 138 -5.62 7.31 -3.65
C GLN A 138 -4.23 6.79 -3.32
N PRO A 139 -3.20 7.66 -3.15
CA PRO A 139 -1.81 7.24 -2.88
C PRO A 139 -1.69 6.27 -1.70
N ASP A 140 -2.65 6.34 -0.78
CA ASP A 140 -2.72 5.54 0.43
C ASP A 140 -3.68 4.34 0.34
N ASP A 141 -4.10 3.90 -0.85
CA ASP A 141 -5.01 2.76 -1.07
C ASP A 141 -4.42 1.39 -0.67
N CYS A 142 -3.38 1.40 0.17
CA CYS A 142 -2.98 0.29 1.03
C CYS A 142 -4.19 -0.17 1.86
N ASN A 143 -5.01 -1.06 1.28
CA ASN A 143 -6.17 -1.68 1.89
C ASN A 143 -6.97 -0.71 2.80
N HIS A 144 -7.63 0.31 2.23
CA HIS A 144 -8.37 1.35 2.96
C HIS A 144 -9.29 0.81 4.07
N LYS A 145 -9.91 -0.36 3.87
CA LYS A 145 -10.76 -1.02 4.86
C LYS A 145 -9.95 -1.63 6.01
N MET A 146 -8.79 -2.22 5.73
CA MET A 146 -7.83 -2.63 6.77
C MET A 146 -7.23 -1.43 7.47
N ARG A 147 -6.84 -0.37 6.75
CA ARG A 147 -6.37 0.90 7.34
C ARG A 147 -7.45 1.48 8.26
N ASP A 148 -8.71 1.54 7.82
CA ASP A 148 -9.83 1.99 8.65
C ASP A 148 -10.02 1.14 9.90
N GLN A 149 -9.95 -0.19 9.77
CA GLN A 149 -10.01 -1.10 10.91
C GLN A 149 -8.84 -0.90 11.87
N ILE A 150 -7.63 -0.69 11.35
CA ILE A 150 -6.45 -0.40 12.17
C ILE A 150 -6.61 0.96 12.84
N VAL A 151 -7.03 2.00 12.11
CA VAL A 151 -7.31 3.34 12.65
C VAL A 151 -8.34 3.25 13.78
N ASP A 152 -9.42 2.49 13.59
CA ASP A 152 -10.43 2.27 14.63
C ASP A 152 -9.86 1.49 15.83
N THR A 153 -9.00 0.50 15.58
CA THR A 153 -8.33 -0.28 16.64
C THR A 153 -7.38 0.61 17.45
N VAL A 154 -6.54 1.39 16.77
CA VAL A 154 -5.62 2.36 17.38
C VAL A 154 -6.40 3.42 18.15
N ALA A 155 -7.47 3.97 17.58
CA ALA A 155 -8.32 4.93 18.27
C ALA A 155 -8.96 4.34 19.52
N ALA A 156 -9.38 3.07 19.49
CA ALA A 156 -9.92 2.38 20.65
C ALA A 156 -8.84 2.13 21.73
N GLU A 157 -7.63 1.74 21.33
CA GLU A 157 -6.49 1.55 22.23
C GLU A 157 -6.12 2.87 22.93
N LEU A 158 -5.96 3.95 22.18
CA LEU A 158 -5.66 5.28 22.73
C LEU A 158 -6.76 5.78 23.67
N LYS A 159 -8.04 5.61 23.30
CA LYS A 159 -9.17 5.94 24.20
C LYS A 159 -9.17 5.08 25.47
N GLY A 160 -8.71 3.83 25.38
CA GLY A 160 -8.55 2.93 26.51
C GLY A 160 -7.49 3.43 27.52
N GLN A 161 -6.54 4.24 27.05
CA GLN A 161 -5.52 4.92 27.86
C GLN A 161 -5.98 6.32 28.33
N GLU A 162 -7.29 6.59 28.34
CA GLU A 162 -7.91 7.84 28.78
C GLU A 162 -7.58 9.09 27.94
N LEU A 163 -7.00 8.92 26.73
CA LEU A 163 -6.74 10.02 25.80
C LEU A 163 -8.02 10.49 25.08
N SER A 164 -8.13 11.81 24.88
CA SER A 164 -9.17 12.41 24.04
C SER A 164 -8.80 12.27 22.57
N VAL A 165 -9.47 11.35 21.85
CA VAL A 165 -9.15 11.03 20.45
C VAL A 165 -10.33 11.28 19.52
N ALA A 166 -10.10 12.10 18.49
CA ALA A 166 -11.03 12.35 17.40
C ALA A 166 -10.51 11.76 16.08
N ARG A 167 -11.40 11.18 15.27
CA ARG A 167 -11.07 10.72 13.92
C ARG A 167 -11.22 11.88 12.94
N SER A 168 -10.23 12.06 12.06
CA SER A 168 -10.33 13.06 11.00
C SER A 168 -11.41 12.66 9.99
N LEU A 169 -12.13 13.66 9.48
CA LEU A 169 -13.05 13.49 8.34
C LEU A 169 -12.34 13.68 6.99
N ASN A 170 -11.12 14.24 7.00
CA ASN A 170 -10.27 14.45 5.84
C ASN A 170 -8.99 13.63 6.03
N LEU A 171 -8.96 12.42 5.47
CA LEU A 171 -7.84 11.49 5.59
C LEU A 171 -6.56 12.01 4.90
N ASP A 172 -6.71 12.98 3.99
CA ASP A 172 -5.58 13.66 3.34
C ASP A 172 -4.76 14.55 4.28
N GLU A 173 -5.20 14.78 5.53
CA GLU A 173 -4.53 15.61 6.54
C GLU A 173 -3.89 14.83 7.69
N CYS A 174 -4.64 13.94 8.33
CA CYS A 174 -4.22 13.00 9.37
C CYS A 174 -5.35 12.00 9.59
N ASP A 175 -5.08 10.87 10.24
CA ASP A 175 -6.11 9.87 10.56
C ASP A 175 -6.78 10.18 11.91
N LEU A 176 -5.99 10.54 12.91
CA LEU A 176 -6.43 10.81 14.27
C LEU A 176 -5.87 12.12 14.80
N LEU A 177 -6.66 12.80 15.63
CA LEU A 177 -6.26 13.93 16.44
C LEU A 177 -6.36 13.52 17.90
N VAL A 178 -5.25 13.64 18.63
CA VAL A 178 -5.23 13.46 20.08
C VAL A 178 -5.16 14.85 20.72
N GLU A 179 -6.05 15.11 21.68
CA GLU A 179 -6.05 16.32 22.49
C GLU A 179 -5.41 16.01 23.85
N PRO A 180 -4.11 16.32 24.03
CA PRO A 180 -3.44 16.26 25.33
C PRO A 180 -3.98 17.31 26.30
N ASP A 181 -3.67 17.14 27.58
CA ASP A 181 -4.15 18.02 28.67
C ASP A 181 -3.64 19.46 28.53
N ASP A 182 -2.55 19.67 27.78
CA ASP A 182 -1.94 20.97 27.52
C ASP A 182 -2.65 21.78 26.41
N GLY A 183 -3.61 21.17 25.71
CA GLY A 183 -4.42 21.77 24.65
C GLY A 183 -3.74 21.87 23.28
N GLN A 184 -2.56 21.28 23.06
CA GLN A 184 -1.91 21.21 21.75
C GLN A 184 -2.21 19.88 21.05
N PHE A 185 -3.14 19.92 20.08
CA PHE A 185 -3.50 18.72 19.31
C PHE A 185 -2.28 18.06 18.66
N GLN A 186 -2.16 16.75 18.85
CA GLN A 186 -1.20 15.89 18.18
C GLN A 186 -1.86 15.24 16.96
N ARG A 187 -1.28 15.43 15.78
CA ARG A 187 -1.76 14.86 14.51
C ARG A 187 -1.09 13.52 14.29
N ILE A 188 -1.91 12.48 14.17
CA ILE A 188 -1.45 11.09 14.01
C ILE A 188 -1.90 10.55 12.66
N THR A 189 -0.98 9.90 11.95
CA THR A 189 -1.31 9.08 10.77
C THR A 189 -1.02 7.62 11.05
N VAL A 190 -1.83 6.72 10.52
CA VAL A 190 -1.66 5.27 10.56
C VAL A 190 -1.10 4.83 9.21
N THR A 191 0.08 4.22 9.24
CA THR A 191 0.82 3.80 8.05
C THR A 191 1.23 2.33 8.16
N PRO A 192 1.31 1.57 7.07
CA PRO A 192 1.83 0.21 7.11
C PRO A 192 3.34 0.20 7.45
N GLY A 193 3.73 -0.76 8.27
CA GLY A 193 5.12 -1.18 8.44
C GLY A 193 5.34 -2.56 7.83
N TRP A 194 6.52 -2.78 7.26
CA TRP A 194 6.87 -4.05 6.61
C TRP A 194 7.95 -4.78 7.40
N LEU A 195 7.68 -6.01 7.83
CA LEU A 195 8.68 -6.84 8.50
C LEU A 195 9.62 -7.50 7.48
N ARG A 196 10.90 -7.13 7.52
CA ARG A 196 11.96 -7.66 6.64
C ARG A 196 13.23 -7.91 7.44
N ASP A 197 13.81 -9.09 7.30
CA ASP A 197 15.06 -9.47 7.97
C ASP A 197 15.03 -9.09 9.47
N GLY A 198 13.96 -9.46 10.19
CA GLY A 198 13.83 -9.16 11.62
C GLY A 198 13.66 -7.67 11.98
N CYS A 199 13.38 -6.79 11.00
CA CYS A 199 13.14 -5.38 11.21
C CYS A 199 11.83 -4.93 10.56
N VAL A 200 10.99 -4.20 11.29
CA VAL A 200 9.87 -3.44 10.73
C VAL A 200 10.42 -2.15 10.16
N THR A 201 10.26 -1.95 8.86
CA THR A 201 10.63 -0.69 8.19
C THR A 201 9.39 0.01 7.68
N PHE A 202 9.35 1.33 7.77
CA PHE A 202 8.35 2.14 7.10
C PHE A 202 9.02 3.35 6.45
N ASP A 203 8.39 3.84 5.38
CA ASP A 203 8.87 4.92 4.52
C ASP A 203 7.70 5.88 4.27
N PRO A 204 7.45 6.82 5.20
CA PRO A 204 6.37 7.78 5.07
C PRO A 204 6.68 8.76 3.94
N ASP A 205 5.63 9.38 3.35
CA ASP A 205 5.88 10.37 2.30
C ASP A 205 6.68 11.54 2.89
N SER A 206 7.65 12.02 2.13
CA SER A 206 8.48 13.18 2.47
C SER A 206 7.69 14.44 2.86
N THR A 207 6.43 14.56 2.42
CA THR A 207 5.55 15.69 2.75
C THR A 207 4.74 15.51 4.04
N ASP A 208 4.69 14.30 4.60
CA ASP A 208 3.92 14.00 5.81
C ASP A 208 4.57 14.60 7.05
N ARG A 209 5.91 14.70 7.09
CA ARG A 209 6.66 15.18 8.27
C ARG A 209 6.37 16.62 8.68
N GLU A 210 5.88 17.45 7.76
CA GLU A 210 5.48 18.84 8.09
C GLU A 210 4.05 18.94 8.64
N ARG A 211 3.24 17.90 8.40
CA ARG A 211 1.80 17.89 8.68
C ARG A 211 1.40 16.91 9.79
N ILE A 212 2.23 15.93 10.05
CA ILE A 212 2.01 14.84 10.99
C ILE A 212 3.04 14.91 12.11
N ASP A 213 2.57 14.81 13.35
CA ASP A 213 3.42 14.82 14.54
C ASP A 213 3.87 13.39 14.88
N TRP A 214 2.95 12.42 14.70
CA TRP A 214 3.19 11.01 15.01
C TRP A 214 2.71 10.04 13.93
N PHE A 215 3.48 8.98 13.73
CA PHE A 215 3.19 7.88 12.85
C PHE A 215 2.92 6.63 13.68
N VAL A 216 1.70 6.11 13.58
CA VAL A 216 1.38 4.77 14.08
C VAL A 216 1.63 3.78 12.95
N VAL A 217 2.70 3.01 13.10
CA VAL A 217 3.18 2.05 12.12
C VAL A 217 2.61 0.68 12.47
N TYR A 218 1.71 0.16 11.63
CA TYR A 218 1.12 -1.16 11.84
C TYR A 218 1.87 -2.23 11.06
N ALA A 219 2.52 -3.15 11.78
CA ALA A 219 3.18 -4.32 11.19
C ALA A 219 2.19 -5.50 11.17
N ALA A 220 1.54 -5.70 10.03
CA ALA A 220 0.49 -6.70 9.88
C ALA A 220 0.99 -8.14 10.08
N GLU A 221 2.26 -8.42 9.80
CA GLU A 221 2.85 -9.75 9.93
C GLU A 221 2.94 -10.24 11.38
N ILE A 222 2.98 -9.31 12.34
CA ILE A 222 3.09 -9.57 13.78
C ILE A 222 1.96 -8.93 14.59
N GLU A 223 0.99 -8.31 13.90
CA GLU A 223 -0.18 -7.65 14.49
C GLU A 223 0.15 -6.61 15.57
N THR A 224 1.22 -5.84 15.37
CA THR A 224 1.73 -4.86 16.36
C THR A 224 1.71 -3.43 15.80
N CYS A 225 1.32 -2.47 16.65
CA CYS A 225 1.42 -1.03 16.37
C CYS A 225 2.66 -0.42 17.04
N TYR A 226 3.37 0.42 16.31
CA TYR A 226 4.51 1.20 16.80
C TYR A 226 4.26 2.69 16.67
N LEU A 227 4.64 3.48 17.67
CA LEU A 227 4.50 4.94 17.67
C LEU A 227 5.85 5.61 17.41
N VAL A 228 5.93 6.39 16.35
CA VAL A 228 7.15 7.07 15.92
C VAL A 228 6.90 8.54 15.67
N SER A 229 7.75 9.41 16.23
CA SER A 229 7.69 10.86 15.99
C SER A 229 8.27 11.22 14.62
N SER A 230 7.71 12.27 13.99
CA SER A 230 8.25 12.86 12.76
C SER A 230 9.69 13.40 12.90
N GLU A 231 10.16 13.59 14.12
CA GLU A 231 11.53 14.04 14.44
C GLU A 231 12.54 12.89 14.53
N GLU A 232 12.09 11.64 14.66
CA GLU A 232 12.97 10.48 14.88
C GLU A 232 13.57 9.90 13.60
N PHE A 233 13.12 10.35 12.42
CA PHE A 233 13.55 9.83 11.13
C PHE A 233 13.64 10.92 10.08
N ASP A 234 14.53 10.77 9.09
CA ASP A 234 14.64 11.75 7.99
C ASP A 234 13.83 11.33 6.76
N ARG A 235 14.08 10.12 6.27
CA ARG A 235 13.32 9.48 5.19
C ARG A 235 12.60 8.23 5.69
N SER A 236 13.30 7.42 6.47
CA SER A 236 12.82 6.14 6.96
C SER A 236 13.45 5.83 8.31
N ILE A 237 12.84 4.92 9.04
CA ILE A 237 13.42 4.30 10.25
C ILE A 237 13.13 2.80 10.23
N SER A 238 13.99 2.04 10.88
CA SER A 238 13.87 0.58 10.99
C SER A 238 13.82 0.22 12.46
N LEU A 239 12.74 -0.45 12.85
CA LEU A 239 12.48 -0.93 14.21
C LEU A 239 12.81 -2.42 14.28
N ARG A 240 13.65 -2.81 15.23
CA ARG A 240 14.24 -4.15 15.26
C ARG A 240 13.45 -5.09 16.16
N VAL A 241 13.00 -6.21 15.60
CA VAL A 241 12.18 -7.23 16.27
C VAL A 241 13.01 -8.47 16.65
N ASP A 242 14.11 -8.76 15.93
CA ASP A 242 14.94 -9.95 16.17
C ASP A 242 16.42 -9.60 16.47
N ASP A 243 17.08 -10.46 17.24
CA ASP A 243 18.46 -10.31 17.71
C ASP A 243 19.52 -10.67 16.65
N ASP A 244 19.15 -11.35 15.57
CA ASP A 244 20.11 -12.02 14.66
C ASP A 244 20.70 -11.16 13.50
N VAL A 245 20.49 -9.84 13.47
CA VAL A 245 20.98 -8.95 12.39
C VAL A 245 22.24 -8.16 12.75
N GLN A 246 23.15 -7.99 11.80
CA GLN A 246 24.44 -7.32 11.99
C GLN A 246 24.34 -5.95 12.68
N ASN A 247 25.21 -5.78 13.67
CA ASN A 247 25.34 -4.66 14.60
C ASN A 247 25.54 -3.31 13.87
N ARG A 248 24.56 -2.40 13.96
CA ARG A 248 24.63 -1.02 13.46
C ARG A 248 24.61 -0.03 14.65
N PRO A 249 25.23 1.15 14.53
CA PRO A 249 25.49 2.06 15.67
C PRO A 249 24.26 2.79 16.24
N GLN A 250 23.12 2.78 15.56
CA GLN A 250 21.83 3.25 16.08
C GLN A 250 20.86 2.08 16.00
N ILE A 251 20.48 1.53 17.14
CA ILE A 251 19.55 0.39 17.24
C ILE A 251 18.25 0.95 17.80
N ASN A 252 17.19 0.93 16.99
CA ASN A 252 15.84 1.23 17.45
C ASN A 252 15.16 -0.10 17.73
N TRP A 253 15.08 -0.51 19.00
CA TRP A 253 14.41 -1.76 19.35
C TRP A 253 12.90 -1.60 19.23
N ALA A 254 12.24 -2.52 18.54
CA ALA A 254 10.80 -2.40 18.27
C ALA A 254 9.97 -2.31 19.55
N GLU A 255 10.36 -3.01 20.61
CA GLU A 255 9.73 -2.95 21.95
C GLU A 255 9.69 -1.53 22.53
N GLU A 256 10.72 -0.72 22.26
CA GLU A 256 10.80 0.67 22.74
C GLU A 256 9.82 1.57 22.02
N TYR A 257 9.36 1.17 20.83
CA TYR A 257 8.46 1.94 19.97
C TYR A 257 7.04 1.39 19.99
N GLU A 258 6.74 0.29 20.69
CA GLU A 258 5.37 -0.21 20.77
C GLU A 258 4.41 0.86 21.27
N LEU A 259 3.22 0.95 20.64
CA LEU A 259 2.23 1.98 20.95
C LEU A 259 1.90 2.03 22.44
N ALA A 260 1.68 0.86 23.05
CA ALA A 260 1.42 0.71 24.47
C ALA A 260 2.57 1.20 25.37
N SER A 261 3.82 1.10 24.90
CA SER A 261 5.02 1.54 25.63
C SER A 261 5.26 3.04 25.52
N ARG A 262 4.70 3.70 24.50
CA ARG A 262 4.95 5.12 24.19
C ARG A 262 3.74 6.03 24.31
N VAL A 263 2.60 5.53 24.79
CA VAL A 263 1.37 6.33 24.88
C VAL A 263 1.54 7.60 25.72
N ASP A 264 2.43 7.58 26.71
CA ASP A 264 2.77 8.73 27.56
C ASP A 264 3.34 9.93 26.77
N HIS A 265 3.87 9.71 25.57
CA HIS A 265 4.33 10.78 24.70
C HIS A 265 3.19 11.56 24.03
N LEU A 266 1.95 11.06 24.13
CA LEU A 266 0.74 11.67 23.56
C LEU A 266 -0.12 12.40 24.62
N ILE A 267 0.31 12.41 25.89
CA ILE A 267 -0.40 13.02 27.04
C ILE A 267 0.02 14.48 27.24
#